data_AF-A0A9E6SDY1-F1
#
_entry.id   AF-A0A9E6SDY1-F1
#
_cell.length_a   1.000
_cell.length_b   1.000
_cell.length_c   1.000
_cell.angle_alpha   90.00
_cell.angle_beta   90.00
_cell.angle_gamma   90.00
#
_symmetry.space_group_name_H-M   'P 1'
#
loop_
_entity.id
_entity.type
_entity.pdbx_description
1 polymer ?
#
loop_
_entity_poly.entity_id
_entity_poly.type
_entity_poly.pdbx_seq_one_letter_code
_entity_poly.pdbx_strand_id
1 'polypeptide(L)' 'VEPIAIMLRKDDPAFKKAVDDSIKAMMKSGDIAKLYDKWFMQPIPPKNTKVGLALSESTKNAWANPNDKPMEEYAKK' A
#
# COMPACT_ATOMS: atom_id res chain seq x y z
N VAL A 1 9.43 -8.88 6.42
CA VAL A 1 8.65 -7.70 5.95
C VAL A 1 7.33 -7.71 6.70
N GLU A 2 6.92 -6.60 7.30
CA GLU A 2 5.60 -6.47 7.94
C GLU A 2 4.64 -5.77 6.95
N PRO A 3 3.71 -6.50 6.30
CA PRO A 3 2.75 -5.90 5.39
C PRO A 3 1.67 -5.11 6.16
N ILE A 4 1.38 -3.90 5.68
CA ILE A 4 0.24 -3.10 6.15
C ILE A 4 -0.92 -3.32 5.18
N ALA A 5 -2.08 -3.68 5.71
CA ALA A 5 -3.29 -3.94 4.94
C ALA A 5 -4.48 -3.12 5.47
N ILE A 6 -5.48 -2.90 4.61
CA ILE A 6 -6.76 -2.32 5.01
C ILE A 6 -7.61 -3.43 5.63
N MET A 7 -8.05 -3.24 6.87
CA MET A 7 -8.98 -4.17 7.51
C MET A 7 -10.41 -3.93 7.03
N LEU A 8 -11.13 -5.02 6.78
CA LEU A 8 -12.54 -5.03 6.39
C LEU A 8 -13.31 -6.05 7.22
N ARG A 9 -14.65 -5.92 7.23
CA ARG A 9 -15.51 -6.90 7.89
C ARG A 9 -15.35 -8.26 7.24
N LYS A 10 -15.35 -9.31 8.07
CA LYS A 10 -15.32 -10.69 7.60
C LYS A 10 -16.57 -10.99 6.75
N ASP A 11 -16.43 -11.91 5.80
CA ASP A 11 -17.50 -12.49 4.97
C ASP A 11 -18.21 -11.48 4.03
N ASP A 12 -17.53 -10.39 3.66
CA ASP A 12 -17.99 -9.42 2.64
C ASP A 12 -17.07 -9.43 1.38
N PRO A 13 -17.13 -10.49 0.56
CA PRO A 13 -16.23 -10.65 -0.59
C PRO A 13 -16.51 -9.64 -1.70
N ALA A 14 -17.74 -9.16 -1.84
CA ALA A 14 -18.11 -8.16 -2.84
C ALA A 14 -17.45 -6.81 -2.52
N PHE A 15 -17.51 -6.39 -1.25
CA PHE A 15 -16.84 -5.17 -0.82
C PHE A 15 -15.32 -5.29 -0.91
N LYS A 16 -14.75 -6.43 -0.47
CA LYS A 16 -13.32 -6.70 -0.62
C LYS A 16 -12.88 -6.54 -2.08
N LYS A 17 -13.61 -7.15 -3.02
CA LYS A 17 -13.30 -7.06 -4.44
C LYS A 17 -13.32 -5.61 -4.95
N ALA A 18 -14.32 -4.82 -4.57
CA ALA A 18 -14.42 -3.42 -4.97
C ALA A 18 -13.23 -2.59 -4.46
N VAL A 19 -12.81 -2.82 -3.21
CA VAL A 19 -11.63 -2.17 -2.62
C VAL A 19 -10.35 -2.61 -3.33
N ASP A 20 -10.15 -3.91 -3.51
CA ASP A 20 -8.97 -4.45 -4.19
C ASP A 20 -8.83 -3.94 -5.63
N ASP A 21 -9.93 -3.90 -6.39
CA ASP A 21 -9.94 -3.41 -7.76
C ASP A 21 -9.60 -1.91 -7.83
N SER A 22 -10.10 -1.12 -6.87
CA SER A 22 -9.78 0.31 -6.75
C SER A 22 -8.28 0.52 -6.49
N ILE A 23 -7.70 -0.25 -5.56
CA ILE A 23 -6.27 -0.19 -5.24
C ILE A 23 -5.42 -0.59 -6.46
N LYS A 24 -5.78 -1.69 -7.15
CA LYS A 24 -5.08 -2.14 -8.36
C LYS A 24 -5.17 -1.11 -9.49
N ALA A 25 -6.31 -0.44 -9.65
CA ALA A 25 -6.44 0.65 -10.61
C ALA A 25 -5.49 1.81 -10.29
N MET A 26 -5.37 2.19 -9.02
CA MET A 26 -4.43 3.23 -8.58
C MET A 26 -2.96 2.81 -8.71
N MET A 27 -2.63 1.53 -8.53
CA MET A 27 -1.30 1.00 -8.82
C MET A 27 -0.97 1.15 -10.31
N LYS A 28 -1.92 0.75 -11.18
CA LYS A 28 -1.76 0.81 -12.64
C LYS A 28 -1.66 2.24 -13.16
N SER A 29 -2.41 3.19 -12.59
CA SER A 29 -2.33 4.61 -12.98
C SER A 29 -1.11 5.33 -12.41
N GLY A 30 -0.39 4.72 -11.47
CA GLY A 30 0.74 5.32 -10.77
C GLY A 30 0.31 6.30 -9.66
N ASP A 31 -0.99 6.39 -9.34
CA ASP A 31 -1.49 7.31 -8.32
C ASP A 31 -1.02 6.92 -6.91
N ILE A 32 -0.81 5.63 -6.62
CA ILE A 32 -0.21 5.20 -5.35
C ILE A 32 1.22 5.76 -5.21
N ALA A 33 2.02 5.75 -6.29
CA ALA A 33 3.38 6.29 -6.24
C ALA A 33 3.38 7.80 -5.97
N LYS A 34 2.44 8.55 -6.58
CA LYS A 34 2.26 9.99 -6.32
C LYS A 34 1.85 10.26 -4.88
N LEU A 35 0.95 9.45 -4.32
CA LEU A 35 0.56 9.56 -2.92
C LEU A 35 1.73 9.27 -1.97
N TYR A 36 2.53 8.26 -2.28
CA TYR A 36 3.72 7.95 -1.48
C TYR A 36 4.71 9.11 -1.51
N ASP A 37 4.99 9.68 -2.69
CA ASP A 37 5.85 10.86 -2.82
C ASP A 37 5.33 12.03 -1.96
N LYS A 38 4.04 12.37 -2.10
CA LYS A 38 3.41 13.44 -1.33
C LYS A 38 3.55 13.25 0.18
N TRP A 39 3.30 12.04 0.69
CA TRP A 39 3.20 11.82 2.13
C TRP A 39 4.52 11.46 2.80
N PHE A 40 5.48 10.90 2.06
CA PHE A 40 6.76 10.47 2.63
C PHE A 40 7.94 11.28 2.14
N MET A 41 7.90 11.81 0.92
CA MET A 41 9.04 12.47 0.28
C MET A 41 8.90 13.99 0.17
N GLN A 42 7.69 14.53 0.32
CA GLN A 42 7.45 15.98 0.40
C GLN A 42 7.24 16.43 1.85
N PRO A 43 7.41 17.73 2.15
CA PRO A 43 6.96 18.33 3.40
C PRO A 43 5.45 18.17 3.59
N ILE A 44 5.02 17.72 4.77
CA ILE A 44 3.61 17.51 5.09
C ILE A 44 3.16 18.32 6.32
N PRO A 45 1.86 18.69 6.40
CA PRO A 45 1.31 19.34 7.58
C PRO A 45 1.34 18.43 8.82
N PRO A 46 1.23 19.00 10.04
CA PRO A 46 1.06 20.43 10.32
C PRO A 46 2.37 21.21 10.41
N LYS A 47 3.52 20.53 10.58
CA LYS A 47 4.83 21.17 10.81
C LYS A 47 5.63 21.43 9.53
N ASN A 48 5.05 21.15 8.36
CA ASN A 48 5.70 21.29 7.06
C ASN A 48 7.08 20.61 7.02
N THR A 49 7.16 19.38 7.54
CA THR A 49 8.40 18.60 7.60
C THR A 49 8.24 17.32 6.78
N LYS A 50 9.32 16.88 6.15
CA LYS A 50 9.37 15.65 5.34
C LYS A 50 9.63 14.44 6.23
N VAL A 51 8.92 13.33 6.01
CA VAL A 51 9.17 12.05 6.70
C VAL A 51 10.49 11.42 6.25
N GLY A 52 10.77 11.44 4.95
CA GLY A 52 12.06 11.07 4.36
C GLY A 52 12.27 9.56 4.18
N LEU A 53 11.20 8.77 4.23
CA LEU A 53 11.26 7.33 4.02
C LEU A 53 11.09 7.02 2.53
N ALA A 54 12.18 6.63 1.89
CA ALA A 54 12.15 6.23 0.49
C ALA A 54 11.40 4.90 0.30
N LEU A 55 10.74 4.77 -0.84
CA LEU A 55 9.96 3.59 -1.17
C LEU A 55 10.85 2.33 -1.20
N SER A 56 10.58 1.39 -0.30
CA SER A 56 11.33 0.15 -0.21
C SER A 56 11.12 -0.75 -1.43
N GLU A 57 12.10 -1.62 -1.70
CA GLU A 57 12.01 -2.62 -2.76
C GLU A 57 10.83 -3.59 -2.52
N SER A 58 10.58 -3.98 -1.26
CA SER A 58 9.43 -4.81 -0.90
C SER A 58 8.10 -4.16 -1.29
N THR A 59 7.96 -2.84 -1.10
CA THR A 59 6.74 -2.10 -1.44
C THR A 59 6.59 -1.99 -2.95
N LYS A 60 7.68 -1.71 -3.68
CA LYS A 60 7.68 -1.72 -5.16
C LYS A 60 7.22 -3.07 -5.71
N ASN A 61 7.75 -4.16 -5.16
CA ASN A 61 7.39 -5.52 -5.56
C ASN A 61 5.92 -5.84 -5.26
N ALA A 62 5.39 -5.37 -4.13
CA ALA A 62 3.98 -5.53 -3.77
C ALA A 62 3.04 -4.77 -4.72
N TRP A 63 3.42 -3.58 -5.19
CA TRP A 63 2.62 -2.85 -6.18
C TRP A 63 2.69 -3.47 -7.57
N ALA A 64 3.85 -4.02 -7.95
CA ALA A 64 4.01 -4.74 -9.22
C ALA A 64 3.27 -6.09 -9.22
N ASN A 65 3.18 -6.75 -8.06
CA ASN A 65 2.55 -8.06 -7.89
C ASN A 65 1.55 -8.06 -6.72
N PRO A 66 0.37 -7.42 -6.89
CA PRO A 66 -0.59 -7.24 -5.81
C PRO A 66 -1.12 -8.57 -5.29
N ASN A 67 -1.15 -8.72 -3.96
CA ASN A 67 -1.67 -9.90 -3.26
C ASN A 67 -2.21 -9.49 -1.89
N ASP A 68 -2.94 -10.41 -1.25
CA ASP A 68 -3.54 -10.26 0.08
C ASP A 68 -3.06 -11.35 1.03
N LYS A 69 -1.81 -11.83 0.84
CA LYS A 69 -1.22 -12.87 1.68
C LYS A 69 -1.16 -12.43 3.15
N PRO A 70 -1.48 -13.33 4.09
CA PRO A 70 -1.37 -13.04 5.50
C PRO A 70 0.10 -12.89 5.93
N MET A 71 0.35 -12.20 7.04
CA MET A 71 1.71 -11.86 7.49
C MET A 71 2.57 -13.10 7.75
N GLU A 72 1.95 -14.19 8.20
CA GLU A 72 2.57 -15.49 8.45
C GLU A 72 3.22 -16.11 7.20
N GLU A 73 2.74 -15.76 6.00
CA GLU A 73 3.37 -16.22 4.74
C GLU A 73 4.67 -15.47 4.42
N TYR A 74 4.87 -14.28 4.98
CA TYR A 74 6.10 -13.50 4.81
C TYR A 74 7.20 -13.90 5.80
N ALA A 75 6.83 -14.43 6.97
CA ALA A 75 7.77 -14.89 8.00
C ALA A 75 8.42 -16.25 7.68
N LYS A 76 7.86 -17.02 6.74
CA LYS A 76 8.37 -18.33 6.32
C LYS A 76 9.50 -18.25 5.27
N LYS A 77 10.02 -17.05 5.00
CA LYS A 77 11.10 -16.80 4.04
C LYS A 77 12.35 -16.25 4.71
#